data_AF-A0A6S7JN83-F1
#
_entry.id   AF-A0A6S7JN83-F1
#
_cell.length_a   1.000
_cell.length_b   1.000
_cell.length_c   1.000
_cell.angle_alpha   90.00
_cell.angle_beta   90.00
_cell.angle_gamma   90.00
#
_symmetry.space_group_name_H-M   'P 1'
#
loop_
_entity.id
_entity.type
_entity.pdbx_description
1 polymer ?
#
loop_
_entity_poly.entity_id
_entity_poly.type
_entity_poly.pdbx_seq_one_letter_code
_entity_poly.pdbx_strand_id
1 'polypeptide(L)'
;MPWKRRKSYTKMELEKYQYSIEYTLCCFITFSSDYIRPFPVFKGILLAILIGFLLGYFIPKCDEDNQNWMPQSNASKNYEADLLAVLDSKAIENISRTFSSVPHLAASPRDVEMAGIIERLWKQYGFEVELPTYEVLLSYPKKNTSNKVQIINQTGHTTFETTDLLDGDGVPSFLGYSGSGTVWGDLVYVNYGIQDDFKVLRNYSISLNNSIAIIRYGRIFRGSK
;
A
#
# COMPACT_ATOMS: atom_id res chain seq x y z
N MET A 1 -2.13 20.04 -15.55
CA MET A 1 -2.00 18.70 -16.14
C MET A 1 -2.60 17.68 -15.16
N PRO A 2 -3.72 17.00 -15.49
CA PRO A 2 -4.38 16.10 -14.55
C PRO A 2 -3.76 14.70 -14.57
N TRP A 3 -3.55 14.16 -13.38
CA TRP A 3 -2.89 12.89 -13.09
C TRP A 3 -3.84 11.71 -13.35
N LYS A 4 -3.65 10.96 -14.45
CA LYS A 4 -4.44 9.75 -14.77
C LYS A 4 -3.89 8.53 -14.02
N ARG A 5 -4.69 7.97 -13.11
CA ARG A 5 -4.41 6.74 -12.37
C ARG A 5 -4.66 5.52 -13.28
N ARG A 6 -3.62 4.77 -13.67
CA ARG A 6 -3.77 3.47 -14.38
C ARG A 6 -4.14 2.39 -13.36
N LYS A 7 -5.30 1.74 -13.54
CA LYS A 7 -5.64 0.48 -12.88
C LYS A 7 -5.25 -0.66 -13.83
N SER A 8 -4.26 -1.46 -13.45
CA SER A 8 -4.03 -2.78 -14.06
C SER A 8 -4.00 -3.80 -12.92
N TYR A 9 -5.10 -4.51 -12.74
CA TYR A 9 -5.10 -5.74 -11.96
C TYR A 9 -5.25 -6.88 -12.95
N THR A 10 -4.20 -7.68 -13.05
CA THR A 10 -4.15 -8.88 -13.88
C THR A 10 -5.14 -9.90 -13.31
N LYS A 11 -6.03 -10.39 -14.19
CA LYS A 11 -7.01 -11.44 -13.92
C LYS A 11 -6.25 -12.71 -13.53
N MET A 12 -6.16 -12.99 -12.23
CA MET A 12 -5.54 -14.20 -11.72
C MET A 12 -6.49 -15.39 -11.90
N GLU A 13 -5.89 -16.53 -12.25
CA GLU A 13 -6.46 -17.77 -12.76
C GLU A 13 -7.63 -18.35 -11.93
N LEU A 14 -8.84 -18.30 -12.47
CA LEU A 14 -10.01 -19.07 -11.97
C LEU A 14 -10.51 -20.14 -12.95
N GLU A 15 -9.80 -20.37 -14.07
CA GLU A 15 -10.24 -21.32 -15.11
C GLU A 15 -9.80 -22.78 -14.85
N LYS A 16 -9.13 -23.08 -13.73
CA LYS A 16 -8.54 -24.40 -13.49
C LYS A 16 -9.43 -25.40 -12.72
N TYR A 17 -10.59 -24.99 -12.23
CA TYR A 17 -11.47 -25.85 -11.40
C TYR A 17 -12.77 -26.32 -12.07
N GLN A 18 -13.05 -25.91 -13.31
CA GLN A 18 -14.35 -26.17 -13.95
C GLN A 18 -14.37 -27.39 -14.89
N TYR A 19 -13.25 -28.12 -15.04
CA TYR A 19 -13.11 -29.19 -16.04
C TYR A 19 -13.15 -30.63 -15.48
N SER A 20 -13.49 -30.84 -14.20
CA SER A 20 -13.41 -32.16 -13.56
C SER A 20 -14.76 -32.88 -13.34
N ILE A 21 -15.90 -32.32 -13.75
CA ILE A 21 -17.22 -32.86 -13.35
C ILE A 21 -18.05 -33.49 -14.50
N GLU A 22 -17.68 -33.35 -15.78
CA GLU A 22 -18.56 -33.81 -16.87
C GLU A 22 -18.26 -35.17 -17.51
N TYR A 23 -17.30 -35.97 -17.00
CA TYR A 23 -16.95 -37.24 -17.65
C TYR A 23 -16.92 -38.43 -16.72
N THR A 24 -18.04 -38.73 -16.04
CA THR A 24 -18.24 -40.08 -15.47
C THR A 24 -19.72 -40.36 -15.29
N LEU A 25 -20.45 -40.68 -16.37
CA LEU A 25 -21.67 -41.52 -16.33
C LEU A 25 -22.20 -41.75 -17.76
N CYS A 26 -21.41 -42.44 -18.57
CA CYS A 26 -21.90 -43.10 -19.77
C CYS A 26 -21.29 -44.49 -19.82
N CYS A 27 -21.95 -45.48 -19.22
CA CYS A 27 -21.80 -46.89 -19.60
C CYS A 27 -22.72 -47.82 -18.80
N PHE A 28 -23.38 -48.73 -19.54
CA PHE A 28 -24.15 -49.91 -19.13
C PHE A 28 -25.51 -49.60 -18.45
N ILE A 29 -26.64 -50.15 -18.86
CA ILE A 29 -26.90 -51.56 -19.17
C ILE A 29 -28.00 -51.66 -20.25
N THR A 30 -27.73 -52.39 -21.33
CA THR A 30 -28.76 -53.01 -22.16
C THR A 30 -29.21 -54.31 -21.49
N PHE A 31 -30.50 -54.44 -21.21
CA PHE A 31 -31.13 -55.73 -20.92
C PHE A 31 -32.31 -55.91 -21.86
N SER A 32 -32.16 -56.86 -22.76
CA SER A 32 -33.25 -57.51 -23.48
C SER A 32 -33.99 -58.43 -22.51
N SER A 33 -35.32 -58.37 -22.46
CA SER A 33 -36.21 -59.54 -22.35
C SER A 33 -37.66 -59.09 -22.17
N ASP A 34 -38.54 -59.90 -22.73
CA ASP A 34 -39.95 -59.68 -23.04
C ASP A 34 -40.90 -59.36 -21.87
N TYR A 35 -42.05 -58.81 -22.27
CA TYR A 35 -43.39 -59.13 -21.75
C TYR A 35 -43.98 -58.30 -20.58
N ILE A 36 -44.46 -57.06 -20.81
CA ILE A 36 -45.43 -56.40 -19.90
C ILE A 36 -46.47 -55.56 -20.68
N ARG A 37 -47.76 -55.78 -20.37
CA ARG A 37 -48.98 -55.26 -21.02
C ARG A 37 -49.12 -53.72 -20.91
N PRO A 38 -49.56 -52.98 -21.96
CA PRO A 38 -49.43 -51.51 -22.02
C PRO A 38 -50.51 -50.69 -21.29
N PHE A 39 -51.47 -51.30 -20.59
CA PHE A 39 -52.68 -50.59 -20.16
C PHE A 39 -52.64 -49.79 -18.83
N PRO A 40 -51.83 -50.12 -17.80
CA PRO A 40 -51.81 -49.30 -16.57
C PRO A 40 -50.77 -48.17 -16.59
N VAL A 41 -49.70 -48.30 -17.39
CA VAL A 41 -48.59 -47.33 -17.44
C VAL A 41 -49.01 -46.03 -18.13
N PHE A 42 -49.77 -46.13 -19.23
CA PHE A 42 -50.27 -44.96 -19.96
C PHE A 42 -51.22 -44.09 -19.11
N LYS A 43 -52.06 -44.72 -18.28
CA LYS A 43 -52.97 -43.98 -17.38
C LYS A 43 -52.21 -43.23 -16.29
N GLY A 44 -51.12 -43.81 -15.77
CA GLY A 44 -50.25 -43.14 -14.79
C GLY A 44 -49.55 -41.91 -15.36
N ILE A 45 -49.04 -42.01 -16.60
CA ILE A 45 -48.40 -40.88 -17.29
C ILE A 45 -49.40 -39.76 -17.57
N LEU A 46 -50.61 -40.10 -18.03
CA LEU A 46 -51.65 -39.12 -18.30
C LEU A 46 -52.11 -38.40 -17.03
N LEU A 47 -52.21 -39.12 -15.90
CA LEU A 47 -52.50 -38.53 -14.60
C LEU A 47 -51.38 -37.59 -14.13
N ALA A 48 -50.11 -37.98 -14.32
CA ALA A 48 -48.97 -37.14 -13.95
C ALA A 48 -48.91 -35.85 -14.78
N ILE A 49 -49.22 -35.92 -16.08
CA ILE A 49 -49.32 -34.73 -16.95
C ILE A 49 -50.48 -33.84 -16.52
N LEU A 50 -51.63 -34.42 -16.15
CA LEU A 50 -52.81 -33.66 -15.71
C LEU A 50 -52.56 -32.98 -14.36
N ILE A 51 -51.88 -33.65 -13.43
CA ILE A 51 -51.45 -33.07 -12.16
C ILE A 51 -50.40 -31.96 -12.40
N GLY A 52 -49.41 -32.19 -13.26
CA GLY A 52 -48.43 -31.18 -13.64
C GLY A 52 -49.05 -29.95 -14.31
N PHE A 53 -50.05 -30.17 -15.16
CA PHE A 53 -50.81 -29.09 -15.81
C PHE A 53 -51.66 -28.33 -14.80
N LEU A 54 -52.34 -29.01 -13.87
CA LEU A 54 -53.11 -28.35 -12.82
C LEU A 54 -52.20 -27.56 -11.87
N LEU A 55 -51.08 -28.13 -11.44
CA LEU A 55 -50.10 -27.41 -10.63
C LEU A 55 -49.53 -26.21 -11.39
N GLY A 56 -49.19 -26.34 -12.67
CA GLY A 56 -48.72 -25.24 -13.51
C GLY A 56 -49.78 -24.16 -13.79
N TYR A 57 -51.04 -24.55 -13.93
CA TYR A 57 -52.16 -23.64 -14.22
C TYR A 57 -52.61 -22.84 -12.99
N PHE A 58 -52.49 -23.42 -11.79
CA PHE A 58 -52.84 -22.77 -10.53
C PHE A 58 -51.66 -22.08 -9.83
N ILE A 59 -50.44 -22.15 -10.37
CA ILE A 59 -49.38 -21.24 -9.96
C ILE A 59 -49.75 -19.86 -10.52
N PRO A 60 -50.05 -18.86 -9.67
CA PRO A 60 -50.28 -17.51 -10.14
C PRO A 60 -49.03 -17.06 -10.90
N LYS A 61 -49.22 -16.48 -12.09
CA LYS A 61 -48.12 -15.76 -12.75
C LYS A 61 -47.61 -14.75 -11.73
N CYS A 62 -46.34 -14.85 -11.37
CA CYS A 62 -45.70 -13.78 -10.65
C CYS A 62 -45.83 -12.55 -11.54
N ASP A 63 -46.70 -11.62 -11.16
CA ASP A 63 -46.75 -10.31 -11.80
C ASP A 63 -45.34 -9.72 -11.67
N GLU A 64 -44.69 -9.53 -12.82
CA GLU A 64 -43.38 -8.91 -12.95
C GLU A 64 -43.42 -7.39 -12.66
N ASP A 65 -44.50 -6.91 -12.03
CA ASP A 65 -44.77 -5.50 -11.70
C ASP A 65 -44.87 -5.25 -10.19
N ASN A 66 -44.21 -6.08 -9.36
CA ASN A 66 -43.99 -5.73 -7.97
C ASN A 66 -42.54 -6.00 -7.53
N GLN A 67 -41.62 -5.19 -8.05
CA GLN A 67 -40.26 -4.96 -7.52
C GLN A 67 -40.28 -4.32 -6.11
N ASN A 68 -41.12 -4.83 -5.19
CA ASN A 68 -41.24 -4.30 -3.82
C ASN A 68 -41.19 -5.39 -2.75
N TRP A 69 -40.55 -6.53 -3.06
CA TRP A 69 -40.19 -7.56 -2.08
C TRP A 69 -38.80 -7.36 -1.45
N MET A 70 -38.11 -6.28 -1.81
CA MET A 70 -37.08 -5.68 -0.98
C MET A 70 -37.73 -4.48 -0.30
N PRO A 71 -37.63 -4.31 1.03
CA PRO A 71 -37.92 -3.00 1.60
C PRO A 71 -37.00 -2.03 0.87
N GLN A 72 -37.59 -1.14 0.07
CA GLN A 72 -36.87 -0.05 -0.55
C GLN A 72 -36.37 0.78 0.63
N SER A 73 -35.12 0.53 1.04
CA SER A 73 -34.46 1.31 2.07
C SER A 73 -34.30 2.70 1.46
N ASN A 74 -35.31 3.54 1.65
CA ASN A 74 -35.40 4.92 1.16
C ASN A 74 -34.45 5.85 1.94
N ALA A 75 -33.22 5.39 2.11
CA ALA A 75 -32.03 6.13 2.50
C ALA A 75 -30.86 5.22 2.12
N SER A 76 -30.42 5.28 0.86
CA SER A 76 -29.03 4.91 0.55
C SER A 76 -28.19 5.80 1.47
N LYS A 77 -27.70 5.26 2.59
CA LYS A 77 -26.89 6.03 3.54
C LYS A 77 -25.76 6.67 2.76
N ASN A 78 -25.77 8.01 2.74
CA ASN A 78 -24.77 8.77 2.02
C ASN A 78 -23.54 8.88 2.92
N TYR A 79 -22.86 7.75 3.12
CA TYR A 79 -21.65 7.67 3.95
C TYR A 79 -20.55 8.63 3.49
N GLU A 80 -20.54 9.01 2.21
CA GLU A 80 -19.64 10.03 1.68
C GLU A 80 -19.97 11.41 2.26
N ALA A 81 -21.24 11.84 2.23
CA ALA A 81 -21.65 13.09 2.83
C ALA A 81 -21.43 13.11 4.35
N ASP A 82 -21.73 11.99 5.03
CA ASP A 82 -21.51 11.85 6.48
C ASP A 82 -20.01 11.95 6.82
N LEU A 83 -19.14 11.30 6.04
CA LEU A 83 -17.68 11.39 6.25
C LEU A 83 -17.17 12.81 6.02
N LEU A 84 -17.60 13.46 4.94
CA LEU A 84 -17.20 14.83 4.64
C LEU A 84 -17.69 15.81 5.70
N ALA A 85 -18.85 15.57 6.31
CA ALA A 85 -19.37 16.39 7.40
C ALA A 85 -18.55 16.29 8.69
N VAL A 86 -17.85 15.17 8.91
CA VAL A 86 -16.98 14.96 10.09
C VAL A 86 -15.59 15.62 9.91
N LEU A 87 -15.18 15.94 8.69
CA LEU A 87 -13.88 16.56 8.42
C LEU A 87 -13.85 18.02 8.87
N ASP A 88 -13.23 18.28 10.01
CA ASP A 88 -12.97 19.63 10.50
C ASP A 88 -11.53 20.07 10.22
N SER A 89 -11.39 21.13 9.42
CA SER A 89 -10.10 21.76 9.13
C SER A 89 -9.37 22.25 10.39
N LYS A 90 -10.10 22.72 11.41
CA LYS A 90 -9.50 23.25 12.63
C LYS A 90 -8.93 22.13 13.50
N ALA A 91 -9.63 21.01 13.60
CA ALA A 91 -9.11 19.80 14.21
C ALA A 91 -7.83 19.31 13.52
N ILE A 92 -7.82 19.24 12.18
CA ILE A 92 -6.62 18.84 11.40
C ILE A 92 -5.45 19.81 11.64
N GLU A 93 -5.71 21.11 11.64
CA GLU A 93 -4.70 22.13 11.94
C GLU A 93 -4.11 21.93 13.34
N ASN A 94 -4.95 21.67 14.35
CA ASN A 94 -4.50 21.47 15.72
C ASN A 94 -3.67 20.18 15.89
N ILE A 95 -4.08 19.10 15.23
CA ILE A 95 -3.30 17.87 15.15
C ILE A 95 -1.94 18.16 14.50
N SER A 96 -1.94 18.82 13.33
CA SER A 96 -0.70 19.17 12.65
C SER A 96 0.23 19.99 13.55
N ARG A 97 -0.28 21.01 14.23
CA ARG A 97 0.51 21.86 15.14
C ARG A 97 1.08 21.07 16.32
N THR A 98 0.29 20.18 16.90
CA THR A 98 0.70 19.36 18.05
C THR A 98 1.77 18.35 17.65
N PHE A 99 1.64 17.74 16.47
CA PHE A 99 2.59 16.75 15.99
C PHE A 99 3.85 17.38 15.40
N SER A 100 3.80 18.59 14.86
CA SER A 100 4.97 19.27 14.29
C SER A 100 5.71 20.21 15.26
N SER A 101 5.30 20.31 16.53
CA SER A 101 5.86 21.30 17.47
C SER A 101 7.25 20.97 17.99
N VAL A 102 7.61 19.69 18.04
CA VAL A 102 8.86 19.18 18.60
C VAL A 102 9.40 18.07 17.70
N PRO A 103 10.71 18.01 17.41
CA PRO A 103 11.31 16.91 16.66
C PRO A 103 11.01 15.54 17.31
N HIS A 104 10.56 14.59 16.48
CA HIS A 104 10.13 13.27 16.91
C HIS A 104 10.81 12.19 16.04
N LEU A 105 12.14 12.19 16.04
CA LEU A 105 12.93 11.19 15.31
C LEU A 105 12.56 9.79 15.80
N ALA A 106 12.57 8.79 14.91
CA ALA A 106 12.20 7.42 15.25
C ALA A 106 12.89 6.95 16.53
N ALA A 107 12.18 6.24 17.41
CA ALA A 107 12.64 5.74 18.71
C ALA A 107 13.15 6.81 19.70
N SER A 108 12.90 8.09 19.45
CA SER A 108 13.13 9.16 20.43
C SER A 108 12.06 9.16 21.53
N PRO A 109 12.32 9.77 22.70
CA PRO A 109 11.30 9.91 23.75
C PRO A 109 10.01 10.58 23.25
N ARG A 110 10.14 11.57 22.36
CA ARG A 110 8.99 12.27 21.77
C ARG A 110 8.19 11.37 20.83
N ASP A 111 8.85 10.55 20.02
CA ASP A 111 8.19 9.58 19.13
C ASP A 111 7.33 8.57 19.92
N VAL A 112 7.85 8.08 21.05
CA VAL A 112 7.10 7.22 21.98
C VAL A 112 5.90 7.93 22.60
N GLU A 113 6.07 9.20 23.00
CA GLU A 113 4.96 10.02 23.51
C GLU A 113 3.85 10.20 22.46
N MET A 114 4.22 10.44 21.20
CA MET A 114 3.29 10.57 20.09
C MET A 114 2.50 9.29 19.84
N ALA A 115 3.18 8.15 19.87
CA ALA A 115 2.52 6.85 19.76
C ALA A 115 1.46 6.67 20.87
N GLY A 116 1.78 7.08 22.10
CA GLY A 116 0.82 7.08 23.21
C GLY A 116 -0.34 8.08 23.04
N ILE A 117 -0.12 9.24 22.40
CA ILE A 117 -1.20 10.17 22.06
C ILE A 117 -2.17 9.51 21.06
N ILE A 118 -1.63 8.90 20.01
CA ILE A 118 -2.44 8.20 18.98
C ILE A 118 -3.22 7.05 19.63
N GLU A 119 -2.57 6.24 20.45
CA GLU A 119 -3.20 5.12 21.16
C GLU A 119 -4.40 5.59 21.99
N ARG A 120 -4.23 6.65 22.79
CA ARG A 120 -5.33 7.20 23.61
C ARG A 120 -6.47 7.73 22.75
N LEU A 121 -6.19 8.46 21.67
CA LEU A 121 -7.22 8.99 20.78
C LEU A 121 -8.01 7.87 20.12
N TRP A 122 -7.33 6.83 19.63
CA TRP A 122 -8.00 5.70 18.97
C TRP A 122 -8.86 4.90 19.94
N LYS A 123 -8.38 4.69 21.17
CA LYS A 123 -9.21 4.09 22.25
C LYS A 123 -10.45 4.94 22.54
N GLN A 124 -10.33 6.27 22.58
CA GLN A 124 -11.46 7.18 22.78
C GLN A 124 -12.49 7.10 21.64
N TYR A 125 -12.05 6.83 20.41
CA TYR A 125 -12.94 6.62 19.27
C TYR A 125 -13.61 5.25 19.26
N GLY A 126 -13.28 4.37 20.22
CA GLY A 126 -13.88 3.05 20.36
C GLY A 126 -13.17 1.94 19.57
N PHE A 127 -11.94 2.18 19.11
CA PHE A 127 -11.14 1.14 18.47
C PHE A 127 -10.46 0.24 19.51
N GLU A 128 -10.30 -1.03 19.15
CA GLU A 128 -9.32 -1.92 19.78
C GLU A 128 -7.93 -1.55 19.26
N VAL A 129 -6.98 -1.30 20.17
CA VAL A 129 -5.67 -0.74 19.83
C VAL A 129 -4.55 -1.52 20.50
N GLU A 130 -3.54 -1.86 19.71
CA GLU A 130 -2.29 -2.47 20.16
C GLU A 130 -1.11 -1.53 19.86
N LEU A 131 -0.07 -1.61 20.67
CA LEU A 131 1.18 -0.87 20.48
C LEU A 131 2.38 -1.83 20.48
N PRO A 132 2.61 -2.56 19.37
CA PRO A 132 3.71 -3.51 19.29
C PRO A 132 5.07 -2.80 19.21
N THR A 133 6.06 -3.39 19.88
CA THR A 133 7.45 -2.89 19.89
C THR A 133 8.34 -3.84 19.11
N TYR A 134 9.27 -3.28 18.33
CA TYR A 134 10.25 -4.03 17.56
C TYR A 134 11.66 -3.51 17.83
N GLU A 135 12.61 -4.42 17.94
CA GLU A 135 14.03 -4.09 17.99
C GLU A 135 14.58 -4.03 16.57
N VAL A 136 14.94 -2.83 16.13
CA VAL A 136 15.43 -2.57 14.76
C VAL A 136 16.73 -1.79 14.79
N LEU A 137 17.59 -2.04 13.80
CA LEU A 137 18.84 -1.31 13.66
C LEU A 137 18.58 0.11 13.13
N LEU A 138 18.81 1.12 13.97
CA LEU A 138 18.72 2.53 13.61
C LEU A 138 20.12 3.17 13.57
N SER A 139 20.22 4.31 12.90
CA SER A 139 21.45 5.07 12.74
C SER A 139 21.23 6.50 13.22
N TYR A 140 22.12 6.99 14.08
CA TYR A 140 22.09 8.35 14.63
C TYR A 140 23.49 8.96 14.61
N PRO A 141 23.61 10.28 14.49
CA PRO A 141 24.87 10.96 14.71
C PRO A 141 25.31 10.78 16.17
N LYS A 142 26.63 10.75 16.38
CA LYS A 142 27.18 10.64 17.73
C LYS A 142 26.92 11.94 18.50
N LYS A 143 26.37 11.82 19.71
CA LYS A 143 26.10 12.97 20.58
C LYS A 143 27.37 13.80 20.83
N ASN A 144 27.24 15.12 20.79
CA ASN A 144 28.31 16.10 21.02
C ASN A 144 29.45 16.06 19.98
N THR A 145 29.24 15.41 18.84
CA THR A 145 30.19 15.42 17.72
C THR A 145 29.41 15.64 16.43
N SER A 146 29.62 16.80 15.82
CA SER A 146 29.05 17.13 14.52
C SER A 146 29.84 16.49 13.40
N ASN A 147 29.12 15.96 12.42
CA ASN A 147 29.72 15.62 11.13
C ASN A 147 30.07 16.92 10.42
N LYS A 148 31.22 16.99 9.78
CA LYS A 148 31.68 18.20 9.12
C LYS A 148 32.39 17.92 7.81
N VAL A 149 32.26 18.86 6.89
CA VAL A 149 33.00 18.93 5.64
C VAL A 149 33.89 20.15 5.70
N GLN A 150 35.16 19.98 5.38
CA GLN A 150 36.16 21.04 5.43
C GLN A 150 36.83 21.20 4.06
N ILE A 151 37.14 22.44 3.68
CA ILE A 151 38.04 22.74 2.56
C ILE A 151 39.40 23.10 3.15
N ILE A 152 40.39 22.29 2.86
CA ILE A 152 41.76 22.46 3.35
C ILE A 152 42.64 22.98 2.22
N ASN A 153 43.49 23.96 2.53
CA ASN A 153 44.46 24.49 1.58
C ASN A 153 45.73 23.61 1.51
N GLN A 154 46.65 23.95 0.61
CA GLN A 154 47.91 23.21 0.44
C GLN A 154 48.81 23.19 1.69
N THR A 155 48.65 24.16 2.61
CA THR A 155 49.42 24.23 3.86
C THR A 155 48.75 23.50 5.02
N GLY A 156 47.66 22.77 4.79
CA GLY A 156 46.93 22.03 5.82
C GLY A 156 45.97 22.88 6.67
N HIS A 157 45.78 24.15 6.33
CA HIS A 157 44.89 25.05 7.05
C HIS A 157 43.45 24.97 6.52
N THR A 158 42.48 24.95 7.43
CA THR A 158 41.05 24.94 7.07
C THR A 158 40.62 26.31 6.59
N THR A 159 40.15 26.39 5.35
CA THR A 159 39.65 27.64 4.72
C THR A 159 38.14 27.78 4.84
N PHE A 160 37.44 26.65 4.92
CA PHE A 160 36.00 26.57 5.09
C PHE A 160 35.64 25.33 5.89
N GLU A 161 34.64 25.44 6.76
CA GLU A 161 34.06 24.34 7.51
C GLU A 161 32.54 24.48 7.47
N THR A 162 31.82 23.38 7.24
CA THR A 162 30.37 23.37 7.35
C THR A 162 29.94 23.44 8.81
N THR A 163 29.00 24.32 9.12
CA THR A 163 28.37 24.40 10.43
C THR A 163 26.98 23.78 10.38
N ASP A 164 26.62 23.03 11.41
CA ASP A 164 25.24 22.60 11.60
C ASP A 164 24.37 23.82 11.93
N LEU A 165 23.30 24.02 11.16
CA LEU A 165 22.26 25.00 11.48
C LEU A 165 21.22 24.30 12.35
N LEU A 166 21.44 24.28 13.66
CA LEU A 166 20.50 23.72 14.63
C LEU A 166 19.79 24.85 15.37
N ASP A 167 18.47 24.90 15.21
CA ASP A 167 17.59 25.68 16.08
C ASP A 167 17.03 24.74 17.17
N GLY A 168 17.34 25.02 18.43
CA GLY A 168 16.80 24.28 19.59
C GLY A 168 17.19 22.80 19.63
N ASP A 169 16.20 21.93 19.86
CA ASP A 169 16.39 20.48 20.07
C ASP A 169 16.53 19.66 18.76
N GLY A 170 16.99 20.32 17.69
CA GLY A 170 17.18 19.68 16.37
C GLY A 170 18.26 18.60 16.37
N VAL A 171 18.10 17.59 15.51
CA VAL A 171 19.14 16.57 15.27
C VAL A 171 20.10 17.08 14.18
N PRO A 172 21.44 17.02 14.38
CA PRO A 172 22.44 17.35 13.35
C PRO A 172 22.15 16.70 12.01
N SER A 173 22.52 17.38 10.92
CA SER A 173 22.33 16.81 9.58
C SER A 173 23.24 15.59 9.39
N PHE A 174 22.66 14.46 8.96
CA PHE A 174 23.42 13.24 8.73
C PHE A 174 22.76 12.35 7.68
N LEU A 175 23.54 11.43 7.13
CA LEU A 175 23.04 10.37 6.26
C LEU A 175 22.96 9.06 7.05
N GLY A 176 21.73 8.58 7.29
CA GLY A 176 21.50 7.32 7.99
C GLY A 176 22.22 6.16 7.31
N TYR A 177 22.86 5.32 8.11
CA TYR A 177 23.65 4.15 7.69
C TYR A 177 24.93 4.47 6.90
N SER A 178 25.37 5.74 6.85
CA SER A 178 26.69 6.08 6.31
C SER A 178 27.81 5.39 7.08
N GLY A 179 28.86 4.97 6.37
CA GLY A 179 30.10 4.52 6.98
C GLY A 179 30.73 5.65 7.81
N SER A 180 31.28 5.31 8.97
CA SER A 180 32.00 6.26 9.82
C SER A 180 33.47 6.34 9.41
N GLY A 181 34.01 7.55 9.32
CA GLY A 181 35.44 7.76 9.07
C GLY A 181 35.72 9.17 8.57
N THR A 182 37.00 9.52 8.56
CA THR A 182 37.48 10.78 7.96
C THR A 182 38.17 10.45 6.65
N VAL A 183 37.70 11.04 5.56
CA VAL A 183 38.27 10.87 4.21
C VAL A 183 38.68 12.23 3.66
N TRP A 184 39.68 12.21 2.77
CA TRP A 184 40.25 13.40 2.15
C TRP A 184 40.48 13.08 0.68
N GLY A 185 40.27 14.06 -0.20
CA GLY A 185 40.45 13.89 -1.64
C GLY A 185 39.98 15.09 -2.42
N ASP A 186 40.27 15.10 -3.72
CA ASP A 186 39.83 16.15 -4.63
C ASP A 186 38.30 16.14 -4.77
N LEU A 187 37.70 17.33 -4.87
CA LEU A 187 36.26 17.47 -5.01
C LEU A 187 35.84 17.34 -6.48
N VAL A 188 34.94 16.41 -6.80
CA VAL A 188 34.39 16.23 -8.15
C VAL A 188 32.87 16.37 -8.13
N TYR A 189 32.34 17.26 -8.96
CA TYR A 189 30.90 17.43 -9.11
C TYR A 189 30.30 16.39 -10.06
N VAL A 190 29.30 15.63 -9.59
CA VAL A 190 28.66 14.52 -10.35
C VAL A 190 27.15 14.72 -10.53
N ASN A 191 26.70 15.98 -10.62
CA ASN A 191 25.31 16.32 -10.93
C ASN A 191 24.27 15.55 -10.08
N TYR A 192 23.47 14.65 -10.64
CA TYR A 192 22.48 13.85 -9.91
C TYR A 192 22.99 12.45 -9.56
N GLY A 193 24.23 12.08 -9.91
CA GLY A 193 24.78 10.75 -9.65
C GLY A 193 24.04 9.65 -10.37
N ILE A 194 23.41 9.95 -11.52
CA ILE A 194 22.85 8.90 -12.38
C ILE A 194 23.96 8.30 -13.24
N GLN A 195 23.78 7.07 -13.75
CA GLN A 195 24.79 6.39 -14.56
C GLN A 195 25.32 7.25 -15.72
N ASP A 196 24.45 8.05 -16.35
CA ASP A 196 24.86 8.92 -17.45
C ASP A 196 25.76 10.08 -17.00
N ASP A 197 25.60 10.60 -15.78
CA ASP A 197 26.49 11.63 -15.24
C ASP A 197 27.92 11.08 -15.10
N PHE A 198 28.06 9.82 -14.65
CA PHE A 198 29.36 9.15 -14.57
C PHE A 198 29.97 8.84 -15.93
N LYS A 199 29.14 8.51 -16.95
CA LYS A 199 29.62 8.34 -18.34
C LYS A 199 30.17 9.66 -18.88
N VAL A 200 29.52 10.78 -18.59
CA VAL A 200 29.99 12.10 -19.00
C VAL A 200 31.36 12.39 -18.39
N LEU A 201 31.54 12.16 -17.10
CA LEU A 201 32.85 12.34 -16.45
C LEU A 201 33.94 11.47 -17.08
N ARG A 202 33.62 10.20 -17.40
CA ARG A 202 34.53 9.29 -18.10
C ARG A 202 34.90 9.80 -19.49
N ASN A 203 33.95 10.35 -20.24
CA ASN A 203 34.20 10.92 -21.58
C ASN A 203 35.13 12.14 -21.53
N TYR A 204 35.14 12.87 -20.41
CA TYR A 204 36.09 13.96 -20.14
C TYR A 204 37.39 13.49 -19.48
N SER A 205 37.62 12.17 -19.40
CA SER A 205 38.81 11.59 -18.74
C SER A 205 38.99 12.01 -17.28
N ILE A 206 37.89 12.30 -16.57
CA ILE A 206 37.91 12.63 -15.14
C ILE A 206 37.85 11.32 -14.34
N SER A 207 38.89 11.04 -13.54
CA SER A 207 38.95 9.89 -12.65
C SER A 207 38.33 10.23 -11.29
N LEU A 208 37.59 9.28 -10.71
CA LEU A 208 36.99 9.42 -9.38
C LEU A 208 37.77 8.69 -8.27
N ASN A 209 38.84 7.99 -8.61
CA ASN A 209 39.64 7.28 -7.62
C ASN A 209 40.26 8.27 -6.63
N ASN A 210 40.11 7.99 -5.33
CA ASN A 210 40.59 8.84 -4.23
C ASN A 210 40.03 10.28 -4.26
N SER A 211 38.85 10.47 -4.86
CA SER A 211 38.15 11.75 -4.89
C SER A 211 36.89 11.72 -4.03
N ILE A 212 36.41 12.89 -3.65
CA ILE A 212 35.13 13.09 -2.97
C ILE A 212 34.12 13.61 -4.01
N ALA A 213 33.11 12.80 -4.30
CA ALA A 213 32.03 13.19 -5.21
C ALA A 213 30.98 14.05 -4.48
N ILE A 214 30.67 15.23 -5.02
CA ILE A 214 29.54 16.06 -4.58
C ILE A 214 28.36 15.92 -5.55
N ILE A 215 27.21 15.51 -4.99
CA ILE A 215 26.04 15.09 -5.76
C ILE A 215 24.80 15.79 -5.22
N ARG A 216 23.95 16.27 -6.13
CA ARG A 216 22.69 16.93 -5.81
C ARG A 216 21.58 15.90 -5.55
N TYR A 217 20.69 16.23 -4.62
CA TYR A 217 19.47 15.46 -4.38
C TYR A 217 18.52 15.47 -5.57
N GLY A 218 17.75 14.39 -5.71
CA GLY A 218 16.74 14.21 -6.75
C GLY A 218 17.08 13.15 -7.79
N ARG A 219 16.15 12.95 -8.73
CA ARG A 219 16.11 11.97 -9.83
C ARG A 219 16.10 10.49 -9.45
N ILE A 220 16.97 10.08 -8.54
CA ILE A 220 17.10 8.71 -8.06
C ILE A 220 17.10 8.67 -6.54
N PHE A 221 16.87 7.48 -5.99
CA PHE A 221 16.96 7.26 -4.55
C PHE A 221 18.37 7.59 -4.05
N ARG A 222 18.45 8.26 -2.88
CA ARG A 222 19.71 8.76 -2.33
C ARG A 222 20.75 7.68 -2.05
N GLY A 223 20.32 6.49 -1.64
CA GLY A 223 21.23 5.36 -1.39
C GLY A 223 21.71 4.63 -2.65
N SER A 224 21.24 5.03 -3.83
CA SER A 224 21.71 4.50 -5.12
C SER A 224 22.84 5.33 -5.74
N LYS A 225 23.17 6.47 -5.13
CA LYS A 225 24.29 7.34 -5.52
C LYS A 225 25.57 6.78 -4.92
#